data_AF-A0A4V5TKY3-F1
#
_entry.id   AF-A0A4V5TKY3-F1
#
_cell.length_a   1.000
_cell.length_b   1.000
_cell.length_c   1.000
_cell.angle_alpha   90.00
_cell.angle_beta   90.00
_cell.angle_gamma   90.00
#
_symmetry.space_group_name_H-M   'P 1'
#
loop_
_entity.id
_entity.type
_entity.pdbx_description
1 polymer ?
#
loop_
_entity_poly.entity_id
_entity_poly.type
_entity_poly.pdbx_seq_one_letter_code
_entity_poly.pdbx_strand_id
1 'polypeptide(L)'
;MKKTLIFSAALVLSLGLAGCGADSSKEEKPKEETQTTASTGEKGTAKEEKKEDDKALKSGTYKVGTDLKAGEYLVKTDSPIGYIEVAKDSTGALGSIIFNATPTQGSHIYVTVQDGQYFKVDGSKFYSVADAPSVIPQDGIYKDGQFKVGTDIPAGEYKYFLDSESGIGYIEVSKNSSHDIGTIVTNETPQADGYITVTDGQYLTLQDVYIKTK
;
A
#
# COMPACT_ATOMS: atom_id res chain seq x y z
N MET A 1 17.40 -22.38 26.03
CA MET A 1 16.04 -22.10 25.51
C MET A 1 16.18 -21.82 24.02
N LYS A 2 15.66 -22.70 23.16
CA LYS A 2 15.79 -22.57 21.71
C LYS A 2 14.70 -21.60 21.25
N LYS A 3 15.10 -20.42 20.74
CA LYS A 3 14.18 -19.47 20.12
C LYS A 3 13.80 -20.00 18.74
N THR A 4 12.56 -20.44 18.60
CA THR A 4 11.97 -20.74 17.29
C THR A 4 11.79 -19.43 16.53
N LEU A 5 12.55 -19.28 15.45
CA LEU A 5 12.37 -18.23 14.45
C LEU A 5 11.15 -18.59 13.61
N ILE A 6 10.08 -17.82 13.72
CA ILE A 6 8.92 -17.89 12.81
C ILE A 6 9.19 -16.88 11.71
N PHE A 7 9.45 -17.38 10.49
CA PHE A 7 9.51 -16.57 9.29
C PHE A 7 8.07 -16.30 8.84
N SER A 8 7.51 -15.14 9.19
CA SER A 8 6.28 -14.66 8.54
C SER A 8 6.66 -14.05 7.19
N ALA A 9 6.81 -14.91 6.20
CA ALA A 9 6.60 -14.50 4.80
C ALA A 9 5.11 -14.63 4.55
N ALA A 10 4.45 -13.54 4.11
CA ALA A 10 3.11 -13.62 3.55
C ALA A 10 3.20 -14.43 2.24
N LEU A 11 3.11 -15.76 2.35
CA LEU A 11 3.06 -16.70 1.23
C LEU A 11 1.63 -16.69 0.68
N VAL A 12 1.39 -15.91 -0.36
CA VAL A 12 0.15 -16.02 -1.15
C VAL A 12 0.24 -17.31 -1.98
N LEU A 13 -0.56 -18.32 -1.60
CA LEU A 13 -0.77 -19.53 -2.40
C LEU A 13 -1.54 -19.17 -3.68
N SER A 14 -0.86 -19.09 -4.82
CA SER A 14 -1.51 -19.15 -6.12
C SER A 14 -1.93 -20.59 -6.42
N LEU A 15 -3.21 -20.91 -6.27
CA LEU A 15 -3.78 -22.17 -6.74
C LEU A 15 -3.74 -22.20 -8.28
N GLY A 16 -2.79 -22.94 -8.83
CA GLY A 16 -2.81 -23.32 -10.24
C GLY A 16 -3.85 -24.41 -10.47
N LEU A 17 -4.90 -24.09 -11.22
CA LEU A 17 -5.78 -25.09 -11.83
C LEU A 17 -5.27 -25.40 -13.23
N ALA A 18 -4.55 -26.52 -13.35
CA ALA A 18 -4.37 -27.23 -14.61
C ALA A 18 -5.27 -28.47 -14.59
N GLY A 19 -6.19 -28.57 -15.55
CA GLY A 19 -7.06 -29.73 -15.73
C GLY A 19 -7.79 -29.66 -17.07
N CYS A 20 -7.28 -30.42 -18.05
CA CYS A 20 -7.75 -30.55 -19.43
C CYS A 20 -9.19 -31.07 -19.58
N GLY A 21 -9.82 -30.70 -20.70
CA GLY A 21 -10.97 -31.40 -21.30
C GLY A 21 -11.29 -30.82 -22.67
N ALA A 22 -11.25 -31.65 -23.71
CA ALA A 22 -11.24 -31.28 -25.12
C ALA A 22 -12.63 -31.21 -25.78
N ASP A 23 -12.66 -30.42 -26.87
CA ASP A 23 -13.29 -30.66 -28.18
C ASP A 23 -14.58 -29.90 -28.61
N SER A 24 -14.40 -29.19 -29.74
CA SER A 24 -15.29 -28.80 -30.86
C SER A 24 -16.74 -28.33 -30.67
N SER A 25 -17.05 -27.08 -31.07
CA SER A 25 -17.63 -26.74 -32.41
C SER A 25 -18.32 -25.35 -32.50
N LYS A 26 -17.97 -24.62 -33.58
CA LYS A 26 -18.70 -23.64 -34.44
C LYS A 26 -19.53 -22.43 -33.94
N GLU A 27 -19.19 -21.26 -34.53
CA GLU A 27 -20.00 -20.12 -35.10
C GLU A 27 -21.10 -19.47 -34.19
N GLU A 28 -21.32 -18.15 -34.09
CA GLU A 28 -21.29 -17.01 -35.02
C GLU A 28 -21.45 -15.68 -34.23
N LYS A 29 -21.11 -14.52 -34.82
CA LYS A 29 -21.46 -13.13 -34.41
C LYS A 29 -22.13 -12.46 -35.64
N PRO A 30 -22.73 -11.24 -35.61
CA PRO A 30 -23.24 -10.40 -34.52
C PRO A 30 -24.65 -9.80 -34.82
N LYS A 31 -25.25 -9.04 -33.89
CA LYS A 31 -26.07 -7.86 -34.29
C LYS A 31 -26.19 -6.82 -33.18
N GLU A 32 -26.11 -5.59 -33.66
CA GLU A 32 -26.07 -4.29 -33.01
C GLU A 32 -27.49 -3.71 -32.93
N GLU A 33 -27.86 -3.06 -31.83
CA GLU A 33 -28.91 -2.05 -31.82
C GLU A 33 -28.48 -0.87 -30.94
N THR A 34 -28.39 0.28 -31.58
CA THR A 34 -28.18 1.61 -31.00
C THR A 34 -29.55 2.23 -30.72
N GLN A 35 -29.76 2.83 -29.55
CA GLN A 35 -30.65 3.99 -29.46
C GLN A 35 -30.24 4.99 -28.37
N THR A 36 -29.94 6.18 -28.86
CA THR A 36 -29.64 7.44 -28.18
C THR A 36 -30.89 8.05 -27.55
N THR A 37 -30.77 8.67 -26.37
CA THR A 37 -31.57 9.85 -26.01
C THR A 37 -30.75 10.77 -25.09
N ALA A 38 -30.94 12.08 -25.28
CA ALA A 38 -30.04 13.15 -24.85
C ALA A 38 -30.69 14.10 -23.82
N SER A 39 -29.79 14.77 -23.08
CA SER A 39 -29.91 16.10 -22.47
C SER A 39 -30.80 16.25 -21.23
N THR A 40 -30.23 16.79 -20.15
CA THR A 40 -30.42 18.20 -19.73
C THR A 40 -29.41 18.52 -18.62
N GLY A 41 -28.77 19.70 -18.68
CA GLY A 41 -27.76 20.16 -17.73
C GLY A 41 -28.29 21.10 -16.64
N GLU A 42 -27.51 21.25 -15.57
CA GLU A 42 -27.36 22.44 -14.72
C GLU A 42 -26.04 22.25 -13.94
N LYS A 43 -25.00 23.05 -14.26
CA LYS A 43 -24.62 24.30 -13.59
C LYS A 43 -23.99 24.11 -12.21
N GLY A 44 -22.65 24.08 -12.22
CA GLY A 44 -21.81 24.94 -11.39
C GLY A 44 -21.68 24.60 -9.91
N THR A 45 -20.66 23.80 -9.59
CA THR A 45 -19.77 24.06 -8.45
C THR A 45 -18.35 23.65 -8.84
N ALA A 46 -17.56 24.63 -9.28
CA ALA A 46 -16.12 24.50 -9.23
C ALA A 46 -15.72 24.55 -7.75
N LYS A 47 -15.33 23.40 -7.20
CA LYS A 47 -14.65 23.33 -5.91
C LYS A 47 -13.31 22.65 -6.14
N GLU A 48 -12.28 23.30 -5.64
CA GLU A 48 -10.86 23.05 -5.84
C GLU A 48 -10.45 21.60 -5.57
N GLU A 49 -10.13 20.84 -6.62
CA GLU A 49 -9.31 19.63 -6.54
C GLU A 49 -8.39 19.59 -7.75
N LYS A 50 -7.37 20.45 -7.78
CA LYS A 50 -6.23 20.26 -8.69
C LYS A 50 -5.00 21.07 -8.28
N LYS A 51 -4.41 20.72 -7.14
CA LYS A 51 -3.06 21.16 -6.77
C LYS A 51 -2.16 20.06 -6.18
N GLU A 52 -2.62 18.80 -6.12
CA GLU A 52 -1.83 17.69 -5.57
C GLU A 52 -0.92 16.98 -6.59
N ASP A 53 -1.04 17.26 -7.88
CA ASP A 53 -0.39 16.43 -8.92
C ASP A 53 0.98 16.95 -9.39
N ASP A 54 1.30 18.23 -9.16
CA ASP A 54 2.52 18.84 -9.73
C ASP A 54 3.84 18.28 -9.15
N LYS A 55 3.79 17.63 -7.98
CA LYS A 55 4.96 17.06 -7.30
C LYS A 55 4.96 15.53 -7.25
N ALA A 56 3.94 14.89 -7.83
CA ALA A 56 3.84 13.44 -7.85
C ALA A 56 4.89 12.84 -8.79
N LEU A 57 5.63 11.87 -8.30
CA LEU A 57 6.48 10.99 -9.10
C LEU A 57 5.66 9.78 -9.52
N LYS A 58 5.84 9.37 -10.78
CA LYS A 58 5.04 8.31 -11.41
C LYS A 58 5.65 6.93 -11.17
N SER A 59 4.89 5.89 -11.46
CA SER A 59 5.41 4.52 -11.51
C SER A 59 6.65 4.40 -12.41
N GLY A 60 7.57 3.52 -12.03
CA GLY A 60 8.83 3.27 -12.72
C GLY A 60 9.86 2.59 -11.82
N THR A 61 11.03 2.33 -12.38
CA THR A 61 12.22 1.87 -11.64
C THR A 61 13.26 2.97 -11.62
N TYR A 62 13.69 3.37 -10.43
CA TYR A 62 14.60 4.48 -10.20
C TYR A 62 15.88 4.00 -9.55
N LYS A 63 17.04 4.39 -10.09
CA LYS A 63 18.32 4.23 -9.41
C LYS A 63 18.51 5.38 -8.42
N VAL A 64 18.57 5.04 -7.13
CA VAL A 64 18.68 6.03 -6.05
C VAL A 64 20.10 6.61 -6.02
N GLY A 65 20.20 7.93 -5.92
CA GLY A 65 21.41 8.73 -6.11
C GLY A 65 21.67 9.14 -7.57
N THR A 66 20.86 8.68 -8.53
CA THR A 66 20.95 9.09 -9.95
C THR A 66 19.63 9.64 -10.45
N ASP A 67 18.59 8.81 -10.50
CA ASP A 67 17.27 9.17 -11.01
C ASP A 67 16.37 9.75 -9.90
N LEU A 68 16.61 9.31 -8.66
CA LEU A 68 15.86 9.68 -7.47
C LEU A 68 16.82 9.95 -6.32
N LYS A 69 16.56 10.96 -5.49
CA LYS A 69 17.42 11.22 -4.31
C LYS A 69 17.19 10.17 -3.22
N ALA A 70 18.22 9.80 -2.47
CA ALA A 70 18.01 9.09 -1.21
C ALA A 70 17.13 9.91 -0.26
N GLY A 71 16.31 9.22 0.53
CA GLY A 71 15.36 9.84 1.44
C GLY A 71 14.15 8.97 1.74
N GLU A 72 13.18 9.57 2.41
CA GLU A 72 11.89 8.95 2.72
C GLU A 72 10.81 9.44 1.75
N TYR A 73 10.01 8.50 1.25
CA TYR A 73 8.95 8.75 0.29
C TYR A 73 7.62 8.18 0.78
N LEU A 74 6.53 8.88 0.51
CA LEU A 74 5.17 8.37 0.67
C LEU A 74 4.67 7.85 -0.68
N VAL A 75 4.40 6.55 -0.76
CA VAL A 75 3.76 5.92 -1.93
C VAL A 75 2.26 5.84 -1.71
N LYS A 76 1.47 6.32 -2.67
CA LYS A 76 0.00 6.25 -2.68
C LYS A 76 -0.46 5.36 -3.83
N THR A 77 -1.24 4.34 -3.51
CA THR A 77 -1.71 3.36 -4.48
C THR A 77 -3.11 3.71 -4.97
N ASP A 78 -3.18 4.20 -6.20
CA ASP A 78 -4.45 4.56 -6.84
C ASP A 78 -5.03 3.38 -7.68
N SER A 79 -4.20 2.40 -8.04
CA SER A 79 -4.62 1.21 -8.78
C SER A 79 -5.20 0.14 -7.85
N PRO A 80 -6.01 -0.83 -8.35
CA PRO A 80 -6.53 -1.93 -7.54
C PRO A 80 -5.46 -2.65 -6.71
N ILE A 81 -4.30 -2.89 -7.34
CA ILE A 81 -3.12 -3.49 -6.71
C ILE A 81 -1.89 -2.73 -7.22
N GLY A 82 -1.03 -2.32 -6.30
CA GLY A 82 0.30 -1.78 -6.57
C GLY A 82 1.39 -2.83 -6.36
N TYR A 83 2.60 -2.52 -6.83
CA TYR A 83 3.81 -3.26 -6.45
C TYR A 83 4.90 -2.27 -6.10
N ILE A 84 5.56 -2.49 -4.96
CA ILE A 84 6.66 -1.68 -4.48
C ILE A 84 7.82 -2.60 -4.18
N GLU A 85 9.03 -2.25 -4.61
CA GLU A 85 10.25 -3.00 -4.31
C GLU A 85 11.43 -2.06 -4.11
N VAL A 86 12.22 -2.34 -3.08
CA VAL A 86 13.55 -1.77 -2.88
C VAL A 86 14.55 -2.90 -3.03
N ALA A 87 15.50 -2.76 -3.95
CA ALA A 87 16.52 -3.76 -4.24
C ALA A 87 17.94 -3.19 -4.13
N LYS A 88 18.91 -4.07 -3.83
CA LYS A 88 20.35 -3.75 -3.76
C LYS A 88 20.96 -3.47 -5.12
N ASP A 89 20.38 -4.04 -6.17
CA ASP A 89 20.88 -3.96 -7.55
C ASP A 89 19.74 -4.14 -8.56
N SER A 90 20.03 -3.97 -9.85
CA SER A 90 19.06 -4.11 -10.94
C SER A 90 19.02 -5.51 -11.58
N THR A 91 19.51 -6.55 -10.90
CA THR A 91 19.59 -7.90 -11.48
C THR A 91 18.23 -8.58 -11.57
N GLY A 92 17.26 -8.15 -10.76
CA GLY A 92 15.97 -8.83 -10.60
C GLY A 92 16.05 -10.16 -9.84
N ALA A 93 17.19 -10.47 -9.20
CA ALA A 93 17.33 -11.65 -8.39
C ALA A 93 16.57 -11.51 -7.06
N LEU A 94 15.87 -12.56 -6.62
CA LEU A 94 15.14 -12.53 -5.35
C LEU A 94 16.04 -12.18 -4.15
N GLY A 95 17.31 -12.60 -4.18
CA GLY A 95 18.28 -12.28 -3.14
C GLY A 95 18.75 -10.82 -3.13
N SER A 96 18.40 -10.01 -4.13
CA SER A 96 18.69 -8.57 -4.15
C SER A 96 17.59 -7.74 -3.49
N ILE A 97 16.37 -8.28 -3.39
CA ILE A 97 15.22 -7.62 -2.77
C ILE A 97 15.50 -7.40 -1.28
N ILE A 98 15.41 -6.13 -0.87
CA ILE A 98 15.50 -5.70 0.53
C ILE A 98 14.09 -5.70 1.12
N PHE A 99 13.13 -5.16 0.37
CA PHE A 99 11.76 -5.00 0.75
C PHE A 99 10.87 -5.07 -0.49
N ASN A 100 9.71 -5.69 -0.38
CA ASN A 100 8.64 -5.54 -1.36
C ASN A 100 7.25 -5.56 -0.70
N ALA A 101 6.27 -4.95 -1.37
CA ALA A 101 4.88 -4.91 -0.93
C ALA A 101 3.91 -4.87 -2.10
N THR A 102 2.68 -5.33 -1.85
CA THR A 102 1.55 -5.30 -2.81
C THR A 102 0.38 -4.50 -2.22
N PRO A 103 0.53 -3.17 -2.04
CA PRO A 103 -0.52 -2.32 -1.48
C PRO A 103 -1.78 -2.33 -2.35
N THR A 104 -2.94 -2.15 -1.73
CA THR A 104 -4.25 -2.08 -2.38
C THR A 104 -4.68 -0.65 -2.63
N GLN A 105 -5.70 -0.48 -3.46
CA GLN A 105 -6.25 0.84 -3.79
C GLN A 105 -6.64 1.64 -2.55
N GLY A 106 -6.22 2.91 -2.50
CA GLY A 106 -6.52 3.83 -1.41
C GLY A 106 -5.54 3.76 -0.23
N SER A 107 -4.68 2.74 -0.19
CA SER A 107 -3.62 2.64 0.82
C SER A 107 -2.42 3.51 0.48
N HIS A 108 -1.57 3.71 1.49
CA HIS A 108 -0.32 4.44 1.37
C HIS A 108 0.74 3.83 2.28
N ILE A 109 2.01 3.97 1.91
CA ILE A 109 3.13 3.40 2.65
C ILE A 109 4.35 4.31 2.59
N TYR A 110 5.06 4.46 3.72
CA TYR A 110 6.34 5.16 3.75
C TYR A 110 7.46 4.20 3.36
N VAL A 111 8.40 4.66 2.55
CA VAL A 111 9.56 3.87 2.12
C VAL A 111 10.81 4.73 2.21
N THR A 112 11.78 4.28 3.01
CA THR A 112 13.13 4.87 3.03
C THR A 112 14.02 4.17 2.01
N VAL A 113 14.65 4.96 1.13
CA VAL A 113 15.61 4.48 0.12
C VAL A 113 16.96 5.18 0.25
N GLN A 114 18.03 4.45 -0.05
CA GLN A 114 19.42 4.87 0.11
C GLN A 114 20.17 4.88 -1.23
N ASP A 115 21.21 5.70 -1.34
CA ASP A 115 22.03 5.78 -2.55
C ASP A 115 22.55 4.40 -2.97
N GLY A 116 22.48 4.11 -4.27
CA GLY A 116 22.89 2.82 -4.85
C GLY A 116 21.79 1.75 -4.86
N GLN A 117 20.68 1.95 -4.14
CA GLN A 117 19.51 1.08 -4.23
C GLN A 117 18.70 1.35 -5.50
N TYR A 118 17.77 0.44 -5.79
CA TYR A 118 16.81 0.55 -6.86
C TYR A 118 15.41 0.54 -6.27
N PHE A 119 14.63 1.58 -6.58
CA PHE A 119 13.26 1.74 -6.11
C PHE A 119 12.29 1.55 -7.27
N LYS A 120 11.51 0.47 -7.21
CA LYS A 120 10.51 0.14 -8.20
C LYS A 120 9.12 0.38 -7.62
N VAL A 121 8.28 1.09 -8.38
CA VAL A 121 6.91 1.42 -8.03
C VAL A 121 6.03 1.18 -9.24
N ASP A 122 5.04 0.28 -9.12
CA ASP A 122 4.03 0.01 -10.14
C ASP A 122 2.62 0.24 -9.56
N GLY A 123 1.69 0.72 -10.40
CA GLY A 123 0.29 0.95 -10.02
C GLY A 123 0.08 2.06 -8.98
N SER A 124 1.12 2.85 -8.71
CA SER A 124 1.14 3.85 -7.65
C SER A 124 1.86 5.12 -8.10
N LYS A 125 1.59 6.22 -7.40
CA LYS A 125 2.38 7.45 -7.46
C LYS A 125 3.06 7.66 -6.11
N PHE A 126 4.12 8.46 -6.07
CA PHE A 126 4.82 8.70 -4.82
C PHE A 126 5.38 10.11 -4.73
N TYR A 127 5.68 10.53 -3.51
CA TYR A 127 6.09 11.88 -3.17
C TYR A 127 7.28 11.81 -2.23
N SER A 128 8.20 12.77 -2.33
CA SER A 128 9.10 13.03 -1.19
C SER A 128 8.22 13.38 0.01
N VAL A 129 8.57 12.94 1.23
CA VAL A 129 7.73 13.23 2.41
C VAL A 129 7.51 14.75 2.60
N ALA A 130 8.49 15.57 2.24
CA ALA A 130 8.38 17.03 2.33
C ALA A 130 7.31 17.63 1.38
N ASP A 131 6.98 16.90 0.31
CA ASP A 131 6.04 17.31 -0.73
C ASP A 131 4.74 16.49 -0.72
N ALA A 132 4.64 15.51 0.17
CA ALA A 132 3.55 14.57 0.22
C ALA A 132 2.24 15.22 0.68
N PRO A 133 1.09 14.84 0.10
CA PRO A 133 -0.20 15.23 0.64
C PRO A 133 -0.42 14.59 2.01
N SER A 134 -1.25 15.22 2.84
CA SER A 134 -1.63 14.66 4.14
C SER A 134 -2.36 13.33 3.98
N VAL A 135 -2.07 12.39 4.88
CA VAL A 135 -2.76 11.10 4.98
C VAL A 135 -3.71 11.04 6.18
N ILE A 136 -3.87 12.14 6.91
CA ILE A 136 -4.79 12.23 8.06
C ILE A 136 -6.24 12.17 7.54
N PRO A 137 -7.02 11.16 7.95
CA PRO A 137 -8.40 11.01 7.51
C PRO A 137 -9.29 12.10 8.11
N GLN A 138 -10.14 12.72 7.28
CA GLN A 138 -11.04 13.80 7.72
C GLN A 138 -12.12 13.29 8.69
N ASP A 139 -12.62 12.08 8.44
CA ASP A 139 -13.63 11.38 9.24
C ASP A 139 -13.06 10.75 10.52
N GLY A 140 -11.73 10.76 10.70
CA GLY A 140 -11.05 10.16 11.84
C GLY A 140 -10.98 8.64 11.79
N ILE A 141 -11.23 8.03 10.63
CA ILE A 141 -11.15 6.58 10.40
C ILE A 141 -9.86 6.25 9.64
N TYR A 142 -8.91 5.66 10.34
CA TYR A 142 -7.63 5.22 9.79
C TYR A 142 -7.81 3.80 9.28
N LYS A 143 -7.71 3.59 7.97
CA LYS A 143 -7.82 2.29 7.28
C LYS A 143 -6.46 1.82 6.77
N ASP A 144 -6.46 0.85 5.86
CA ASP A 144 -5.29 0.33 5.18
C ASP A 144 -4.26 1.41 4.80
N GLY A 145 -3.03 1.18 5.24
CA GLY A 145 -1.91 2.08 5.03
C GLY A 145 -0.95 2.11 6.21
N GLN A 146 0.10 2.91 6.08
CA GLN A 146 1.10 3.12 7.11
C GLN A 146 1.11 4.58 7.55
N PHE A 147 0.96 4.79 8.86
CA PHE A 147 0.86 6.10 9.49
C PHE A 147 2.07 6.37 10.38
N LYS A 148 2.69 7.54 10.23
CA LYS A 148 3.77 8.01 11.08
C LYS A 148 3.21 8.57 12.39
N VAL A 149 3.54 7.93 13.50
CA VAL A 149 3.01 8.28 14.82
C VAL A 149 3.62 9.60 15.30
N GLY A 150 2.77 10.52 15.76
CA GLY A 150 3.10 11.90 16.08
C GLY A 150 2.98 12.88 14.90
N THR A 151 2.84 12.38 13.67
CA THR A 151 2.58 13.20 12.47
C THR A 151 1.20 12.94 11.90
N ASP A 152 0.91 11.68 11.58
CA ASP A 152 -0.32 11.27 10.90
C ASP A 152 -1.39 10.83 11.90
N ILE A 153 -0.98 10.11 12.94
CA ILE A 153 -1.82 9.65 14.05
C ILE A 153 -1.10 10.00 15.37
N PRO A 154 -1.76 10.57 16.38
CA PRO A 154 -1.11 10.83 17.67
C PRO A 154 -0.57 9.56 18.34
N ALA A 155 0.41 9.69 19.23
CA ALA A 155 0.76 8.58 20.12
C ALA A 155 -0.36 8.28 21.11
N GLY A 156 -0.51 7.01 21.48
CA GLY A 156 -1.54 6.56 22.41
C GLY A 156 -1.87 5.08 22.28
N GLU A 157 -2.86 4.66 23.06
CA GLU A 157 -3.50 3.36 22.92
C GLU A 157 -4.79 3.51 22.12
N TYR A 158 -4.96 2.64 21.12
CA TYR A 158 -6.11 2.66 20.22
C TYR A 158 -6.79 1.30 20.21
N LYS A 159 -8.13 1.32 20.19
CA LYS A 159 -8.89 0.15 19.79
C LYS A 159 -8.88 0.05 18.26
N TYR A 160 -8.47 -1.11 17.73
CA TYR A 160 -8.63 -1.45 16.32
C TYR A 160 -9.80 -2.41 16.12
N PHE A 161 -10.37 -2.38 14.92
CA PHE A 161 -11.49 -3.21 14.50
C PHE A 161 -11.10 -4.03 13.28
N LEU A 162 -11.46 -5.30 13.26
CA LEU A 162 -11.23 -6.15 12.09
C LEU A 162 -12.15 -5.70 10.94
N ASP A 163 -11.60 -5.58 9.73
CA ASP A 163 -12.30 -5.21 8.50
C ASP A 163 -11.78 -6.05 7.34
N SER A 164 -11.98 -7.36 7.46
CA SER A 164 -11.43 -8.36 6.54
C SER A 164 -12.52 -9.32 6.08
N GLU A 165 -12.64 -9.51 4.76
CA GLU A 165 -13.49 -10.57 4.19
C GLU A 165 -12.96 -11.97 4.51
N SER A 166 -11.63 -12.11 4.69
CA SER A 166 -10.99 -13.37 5.00
C SER A 166 -11.00 -13.73 6.50
N GLY A 167 -11.42 -12.78 7.35
CA GLY A 167 -11.42 -12.93 8.81
C GLY A 167 -10.04 -12.76 9.46
N ILE A 168 -9.03 -12.31 8.72
CA ILE A 168 -7.68 -12.05 9.22
C ILE A 168 -7.21 -10.68 8.73
N GLY A 169 -6.65 -9.88 9.64
CA GLY A 169 -5.95 -8.65 9.29
C GLY A 169 -4.46 -8.69 9.64
N TYR A 170 -3.78 -7.57 9.43
CA TYR A 170 -2.39 -7.36 9.85
C TYR A 170 -2.24 -5.99 10.49
N ILE A 171 -1.49 -5.96 11.58
CA ILE A 171 -1.08 -4.72 12.25
C ILE A 171 0.40 -4.82 12.61
N GLU A 172 1.15 -3.76 12.37
CA GLU A 172 2.57 -3.70 12.69
C GLU A 172 2.94 -2.32 13.23
N VAL A 173 3.80 -2.31 14.24
CA VAL A 173 4.49 -1.11 14.70
C VAL A 173 5.97 -1.31 14.43
N SER A 174 6.57 -0.39 13.67
CA SER A 174 8.00 -0.40 13.36
C SER A 174 8.68 0.91 13.78
N LYS A 175 10.00 0.85 13.95
CA LYS A 175 10.82 2.01 14.36
C LYS A 175 11.05 3.03 13.24
N ASN A 176 10.95 2.60 11.99
CA ASN A 176 11.17 3.43 10.80
C ASN A 176 10.57 2.77 9.55
N SER A 177 10.64 3.45 8.41
CA SER A 177 10.11 3.02 7.12
C SER A 177 11.13 2.29 6.22
N SER A 178 12.20 1.72 6.80
CA SER A 178 13.17 0.93 6.02
C SER A 178 12.68 -0.49 5.73
N HIS A 179 11.62 -0.93 6.42
CA HIS A 179 11.05 -2.29 6.33
C HIS A 179 12.04 -3.42 6.63
N ASP A 180 13.08 -3.12 7.41
CA ASP A 180 13.98 -4.16 7.93
C ASP A 180 13.28 -4.86 9.10
N ILE A 181 13.28 -6.19 9.09
CA ILE A 181 12.70 -7.02 10.16
C ILE A 181 13.22 -6.65 11.55
N GLY A 182 14.46 -6.18 11.68
CA GLY A 182 15.06 -5.72 12.94
C GLY A 182 14.44 -4.43 13.49
N THR A 183 13.63 -3.73 12.70
CA THR A 183 12.96 -2.48 13.07
C THR A 183 11.55 -2.71 13.61
N ILE A 184 10.97 -3.90 13.41
CA ILE A 184 9.65 -4.26 13.94
C ILE A 184 9.71 -4.24 15.47
N VAL A 185 8.78 -3.49 16.07
CA VAL A 185 8.57 -3.40 17.52
C VAL A 185 7.54 -4.44 17.95
N THR A 186 6.41 -4.47 17.25
CA THR A 186 5.37 -5.50 17.42
C THR A 186 4.68 -5.72 16.09
N ASN A 187 4.16 -6.92 15.87
CA ASN A 187 3.21 -7.20 14.80
C ASN A 187 2.23 -8.29 15.23
N GLU A 188 1.03 -8.25 14.67
CA GLU A 188 -0.03 -9.22 14.94
C GLU A 188 -0.84 -9.51 13.67
N THR A 189 -1.45 -10.68 13.63
CA THR A 189 -2.41 -11.10 12.60
C THR A 189 -3.80 -11.23 13.23
N PRO A 190 -4.48 -10.12 13.56
CA PRO A 190 -5.72 -10.16 14.30
C PRO A 190 -6.83 -10.92 13.56
N GLN A 191 -7.63 -11.65 14.34
CA GLN A 191 -8.87 -12.33 13.88
C GLN A 191 -10.13 -11.76 14.55
N ALA A 192 -9.96 -10.71 15.36
CA ALA A 192 -11.00 -9.97 16.06
C ALA A 192 -10.47 -8.58 16.42
N ASP A 193 -11.37 -7.70 16.87
CA ASP A 193 -11.02 -6.42 17.48
C ASP A 193 -9.98 -6.57 18.60
N GLY A 194 -9.17 -5.54 18.81
CA GLY A 194 -8.20 -5.50 19.90
C GLY A 194 -7.66 -4.11 20.16
N TYR A 195 -6.50 -4.05 20.82
CA TYR A 195 -5.84 -2.80 21.19
C TYR A 195 -4.39 -2.78 20.72
N ILE A 196 -3.92 -1.61 20.34
CA ILE A 196 -2.52 -1.36 19.98
C ILE A 196 -2.04 -0.10 20.69
N THR A 197 -0.82 -0.13 21.23
CA THR A 197 -0.15 1.06 21.75
C THR A 197 0.94 1.50 20.80
N VAL A 198 0.93 2.78 20.45
CA VAL A 198 1.93 3.41 19.58
C VAL A 198 2.55 4.63 20.25
N THR A 199 3.81 4.88 19.94
CA THR A 199 4.64 5.95 20.51
C THR A 199 5.21 6.84 19.41
N ASP A 200 5.45 8.11 19.73
CA ASP A 200 5.93 9.11 18.76
C ASP A 200 7.18 8.64 18.00
N GLY A 201 7.17 8.85 16.68
CA GLY A 201 8.27 8.47 15.78
C GLY A 201 8.19 7.04 15.25
N GLN A 202 7.26 6.21 15.73
CA GLN A 202 6.98 4.89 15.15
C GLN A 202 6.16 4.99 13.86
N TYR A 203 6.05 3.88 13.16
CA TYR A 203 5.21 3.71 11.98
C TYR A 203 4.20 2.60 12.27
N LEU A 204 2.92 2.92 12.12
CA LEU A 204 1.80 2.00 12.34
C LEU A 204 1.25 1.55 10.98
N THR A 205 1.43 0.28 10.64
CA THR A 205 0.82 -0.33 9.46
C THR A 205 -0.50 -0.97 9.84
N LEU A 206 -1.55 -0.67 9.08
CA LEU A 206 -2.87 -1.30 9.15
C LEU A 206 -3.15 -2.00 7.81
N GLN A 207 -3.66 -3.23 7.86
CA GLN A 207 -4.19 -3.93 6.71
C GLN A 207 -5.39 -4.78 7.12
N ASP A 208 -6.51 -4.60 6.44
CA ASP A 208 -7.79 -5.25 6.74
C ASP A 208 -8.23 -5.04 8.21
N VAL A 209 -7.83 -3.89 8.77
CA VAL A 209 -8.21 -3.37 10.09
C VAL A 209 -8.35 -1.86 10.02
N TYR A 210 -9.13 -1.27 10.92
CA TYR A 210 -9.20 0.18 11.05
C TYR A 210 -9.19 0.66 12.50
N ILE A 211 -8.81 1.93 12.70
CA ILE A 211 -8.88 2.66 13.96
C ILE A 211 -9.84 3.85 13.82
N LYS A 212 -10.65 4.09 14.86
CA LYS A 212 -11.52 5.28 14.97
C LYS A 212 -10.98 6.19 16.07
N THR A 213 -10.81 7.48 15.74
CA THR A 213 -10.31 8.50 16.67
C THR A 213 -11.32 9.61 16.99
N LYS A 214 -12.51 9.53 16.38
CA LYS A 214 -13.66 10.42 16.59
C LYS A 214 -14.93 9.59 16.76
#